data_AF-A0A7Y3PEH3-F1
#
_entry.id   AF-A0A7Y3PEH3-F1
#
_cell.length_a   1.000
_cell.length_b   1.000
_cell.length_c   1.000
_cell.angle_alpha   90.00
_cell.angle_beta   90.00
_cell.angle_gamma   90.00
#
_symmetry.space_group_name_H-M   'P 1'
#
loop_
_entity.id
_entity.type
_entity.pdbx_description
1 polymer ?
#
loop_
_entity_poly.entity_id
_entity_poly.type
_entity_poly.pdbx_seq_one_letter_code
_entity_poly.pdbx_strand_id
1 'polypeptide(L)'
;MSDFTRIKFQGVSAQSLQKSSDKNLASATRFRWPRIGGVLAISFSTLAAFVWAVPSAGAATTNVNLGTASTFAVLAGSAITNTGSSVITGDIGLSPGTAITGFPPGIQSSGVTHTTDASALSAQRDLTAAYIDAASRTPFTTVSGDLGGSTLVAGVYASTSSLSLTGTLTLNGAGNADSIFIFQAGSSLLGATSSRVLLENGAQACHVFWQVGSSATLGTTSSFQGSIMALTSVTLNTGAQVNGQVLARNGAVTLDSNVVTVPTCAAAIVSTTTST
;
A
#
# COMPACT_ATOMS: atom_id res chain seq x y z
N MET A 1 -26.43 -4.67 60.29
CA MET A 1 -26.21 -3.77 61.43
C MET A 1 -24.80 -3.25 61.29
N SER A 2 -24.65 -2.12 60.60
CA SER A 2 -24.40 -0.78 61.21
C SER A 2 -22.94 -0.68 61.64
N ASP A 3 -22.15 0.31 61.23
CA ASP A 3 -22.53 1.70 61.28
C ASP A 3 -21.60 2.57 60.43
N PHE A 4 -22.19 3.62 59.88
CA PHE A 4 -21.56 4.66 59.07
C PHE A 4 -21.28 5.82 60.03
N THR A 5 -20.02 6.17 60.29
CA THR A 5 -19.72 7.41 61.02
C THR A 5 -19.01 8.42 60.12
N ARG A 6 -19.64 9.58 60.12
CA ARG A 6 -19.57 10.76 59.27
C ARG A 6 -18.74 11.85 59.99
N ILE A 7 -18.58 13.02 59.35
CA ILE A 7 -18.35 14.39 59.93
C ILE A 7 -16.87 14.82 60.04
N LYS A 8 -16.40 16.03 59.67
CA LYS A 8 -16.96 17.25 59.01
C LYS A 8 -15.79 18.17 58.56
N PHE A 9 -15.99 18.84 57.42
CA PHE A 9 -15.88 20.29 57.15
C PHE A 9 -14.94 21.22 57.94
N GLN A 10 -14.14 22.00 57.20
CA GLN A 10 -14.06 23.49 57.20
C GLN A 10 -13.60 23.89 55.78
N GLY A 11 -14.33 24.67 54.98
CA GLY A 11 -14.41 26.15 55.03
C GLY A 11 -13.26 26.74 54.18
N VAL A 12 -13.44 27.63 53.20
CA VAL A 12 -14.17 28.90 53.26
C VAL A 12 -14.28 29.53 51.85
N SER A 13 -15.51 29.98 51.52
CA SER A 13 -15.94 31.23 50.83
C SER A 13 -15.45 31.55 49.40
N ALA A 14 -16.32 31.55 48.39
CA ALA A 14 -17.24 32.63 47.93
C ALA A 14 -16.49 33.82 47.31
N GLN A 15 -16.79 34.24 46.08
CA GLN A 15 -17.90 35.15 45.75
C GLN A 15 -18.15 35.13 44.23
N SER A 16 -19.38 34.86 43.76
CA SER A 16 -20.30 35.82 43.09
C SER A 16 -19.60 36.81 42.13
N LEU A 17 -20.02 36.91 40.87
CA LEU A 17 -21.08 37.84 40.49
C LEU A 17 -21.74 37.48 39.14
N GLN A 18 -23.06 37.53 39.16
CA GLN A 18 -23.99 37.53 38.03
C GLN A 18 -23.69 38.70 37.06
N LYS A 19 -24.03 38.55 35.77
CA LYS A 19 -25.07 39.39 35.13
C LYS A 19 -25.46 38.87 33.75
N SER A 20 -26.66 38.27 33.68
CA SER A 20 -27.48 38.21 32.47
C SER A 20 -28.00 39.62 32.16
N SER A 21 -28.03 39.99 30.88
CA SER A 21 -28.85 41.11 30.42
C SER A 21 -29.16 40.96 28.93
N ASP A 22 -30.22 40.22 28.62
CA ASP A 22 -30.99 40.40 27.38
C ASP A 22 -31.69 41.75 27.41
N LYS A 23 -31.49 42.59 26.40
CA LYS A 23 -32.45 43.62 26.00
C LYS A 23 -32.43 43.83 24.48
N ASN A 24 -33.50 43.32 23.87
CA ASN A 24 -34.06 43.77 22.60
C ASN A 24 -34.07 45.30 22.49
N LEU A 25 -33.67 45.86 21.34
CA LEU A 25 -34.30 47.02 20.74
C LEU A 25 -34.11 46.98 19.22
N ALA A 26 -35.14 46.52 18.52
CA ALA A 26 -35.37 46.83 17.12
C ALA A 26 -35.64 48.33 16.98
N SER A 27 -35.02 48.99 16.00
CA SER A 27 -35.49 50.28 15.53
C SER A 27 -35.28 50.40 14.03
N ALA A 28 -36.39 50.58 13.35
CA ALA A 28 -36.51 50.67 11.91
C ALA A 28 -36.19 52.09 11.42
N THR A 29 -35.39 52.19 10.36
CA THR A 29 -35.34 53.41 9.54
C THR A 29 -35.40 53.02 8.07
N ARG A 30 -36.57 53.28 7.49
CA ARG A 30 -36.88 53.17 6.08
C ARG A 30 -36.14 54.28 5.33
N PHE A 31 -35.28 53.94 4.36
CA PHE A 31 -34.73 54.92 3.43
C PHE A 31 -35.23 54.64 2.02
N ARG A 32 -36.05 55.57 1.52
CA ARG A 32 -36.69 55.56 0.21
C ARG A 32 -35.70 55.97 -0.88
N TRP A 33 -35.70 55.23 -1.99
CA TRP A 33 -35.03 55.58 -3.25
C TRP A 33 -35.66 56.81 -3.93
N PRO A 34 -34.89 57.51 -4.76
CA PRO A 34 -35.39 57.98 -6.05
C PRO A 34 -34.59 57.38 -7.23
N ARG A 35 -35.33 57.16 -8.32
CA ARG A 35 -34.86 56.73 -9.65
C ARG A 35 -34.24 57.92 -10.40
N ILE A 36 -33.01 57.77 -10.87
CA ILE A 36 -32.37 58.53 -11.96
C ILE A 36 -31.35 57.52 -12.55
N GLY A 37 -31.35 57.07 -13.80
CA GLY A 37 -31.56 57.78 -15.06
C GLY A 37 -30.22 58.20 -15.64
N GLY A 38 -29.41 57.26 -16.16
CA GLY A 38 -28.11 57.60 -16.74
C GLY A 38 -27.37 56.39 -17.32
N VAL A 39 -27.46 56.24 -18.64
CA VAL A 39 -26.64 55.35 -19.46
C VAL A 39 -25.22 55.90 -19.49
N LEU A 40 -24.24 55.13 -19.01
CA LEU A 40 -22.83 55.33 -19.35
C LEU A 40 -22.22 53.97 -19.68
N ALA A 41 -22.05 53.73 -20.97
CA ALA A 41 -21.31 52.59 -21.49
C ALA A 41 -19.81 52.84 -21.23
N ILE A 42 -19.23 52.08 -20.30
CA ILE A 42 -17.78 51.94 -20.17
C ILE A 42 -17.46 50.50 -20.53
N SER A 43 -16.86 50.35 -21.69
CA SER A 43 -16.36 49.13 -22.30
C SER A 43 -15.47 48.34 -21.32
N PHE A 44 -16.00 47.22 -20.84
CA PHE A 44 -15.24 46.19 -20.13
C PHE A 44 -14.54 45.32 -21.19
N SER A 45 -13.26 45.59 -21.47
CA SER A 45 -12.42 44.63 -22.20
C SER A 45 -12.23 43.41 -21.30
N THR A 46 -13.00 42.34 -21.54
CA THR A 46 -12.77 41.05 -20.90
C THR A 46 -11.52 40.42 -21.51
N LEU A 47 -10.39 40.59 -20.82
CA LEU A 47 -9.19 39.81 -21.07
C LEU A 47 -9.51 38.34 -20.78
N ALA A 48 -9.74 37.55 -21.82
CA ALA A 48 -9.88 36.10 -21.71
C ALA A 48 -8.54 35.54 -21.22
N ALA A 49 -8.43 35.27 -19.92
CA ALA A 49 -7.31 34.53 -19.36
C ALA A 49 -7.39 33.09 -19.88
N PHE A 50 -6.61 32.79 -20.91
CA PHE A 50 -6.39 31.44 -21.39
C PHE A 50 -5.57 30.71 -20.32
N VAL A 51 -6.26 30.07 -19.39
CA VAL A 51 -5.65 29.17 -18.40
C VAL A 51 -5.17 27.95 -19.16
N TRP A 52 -3.90 27.97 -19.57
CA TRP A 52 -3.22 26.75 -19.95
C TRP A 52 -3.21 25.86 -18.71
N ALA A 53 -3.90 24.71 -18.77
CA ALA A 53 -3.74 23.66 -17.79
C ALA A 53 -2.27 23.26 -17.81
N VAL A 54 -1.50 23.74 -16.82
CA VAL A 54 -0.14 23.25 -16.60
C VAL A 54 -0.32 21.80 -16.20
N PRO A 55 0.13 20.80 -16.98
CA PRO A 55 0.14 19.44 -16.48
C PRO A 55 0.99 19.46 -15.21
N SER A 56 0.38 19.11 -14.08
CA SER A 56 1.12 18.87 -12.86
C SER A 56 2.08 17.73 -13.16
N ALA A 57 3.37 18.03 -13.31
CA ALA A 57 4.40 17.01 -13.38
C ALA A 57 4.41 16.29 -12.03
N GLY A 58 3.68 15.18 -11.93
CA GLY A 58 3.79 14.27 -10.81
C GLY A 58 5.20 13.71 -10.80
N ALA A 59 5.88 13.75 -9.65
CA ALA A 59 7.16 13.08 -9.50
C ALA A 59 6.98 11.59 -9.82
N ALA A 60 7.74 11.08 -10.79
CA ALA A 60 7.71 9.67 -11.12
C ALA A 60 8.13 8.85 -9.89
N THR A 61 7.31 7.86 -9.52
CA THR A 61 7.67 6.94 -8.43
C THR A 61 8.86 6.11 -8.89
N THR A 62 9.96 6.12 -8.14
CA THR A 62 11.15 5.31 -8.47
C THR A 62 11.00 3.88 -7.97
N ASN A 63 11.67 2.94 -8.62
CA ASN A 63 11.57 1.53 -8.31
C ASN A 63 12.09 1.22 -6.88
N VAL A 64 11.63 0.13 -6.28
CA VAL A 64 12.17 -0.39 -5.00
C VAL A 64 13.28 -1.39 -5.32
N ASN A 65 14.49 -1.11 -4.85
CA ASN A 65 15.64 -1.97 -5.13
C ASN A 65 15.71 -3.15 -4.16
N LEU A 66 15.38 -4.35 -4.65
CA LEU A 66 15.47 -5.61 -3.89
C LEU A 66 16.90 -6.14 -3.73
N GLY A 67 17.88 -5.58 -4.46
CA GLY A 67 19.27 -6.05 -4.41
C GLY A 67 19.38 -7.54 -4.71
N THR A 68 20.13 -8.25 -3.86
CA THR A 68 20.29 -9.72 -3.98
C THR A 68 19.02 -10.52 -3.69
N ALA A 69 18.00 -9.93 -3.06
CA ALA A 69 16.71 -10.62 -2.87
C ALA A 69 15.92 -10.76 -4.18
N SER A 70 16.28 -10.03 -5.25
CA SER A 70 15.52 -9.99 -6.51
C SER A 70 15.40 -11.34 -7.25
N THR A 71 16.28 -12.31 -7.00
CA THR A 71 16.21 -13.66 -7.60
C THR A 71 15.42 -14.65 -6.77
N PHE A 72 15.03 -14.29 -5.54
CA PHE A 72 14.36 -15.18 -4.61
C PHE A 72 12.85 -15.15 -4.83
N ALA A 73 12.30 -16.29 -5.25
CA ALA A 73 10.84 -16.47 -5.28
C ALA A 73 10.29 -16.52 -3.85
N VAL A 74 11.03 -17.17 -2.94
CA VAL A 74 10.67 -17.32 -1.54
C VAL A 74 11.88 -17.00 -0.66
N LEU A 75 11.72 -16.09 0.29
CA LEU A 75 12.74 -15.76 1.28
C LEU A 75 12.09 -15.65 2.66
N ALA A 76 12.65 -16.30 3.68
CA ALA A 76 12.09 -16.29 5.03
C ALA A 76 13.16 -16.13 6.12
N GLY A 77 12.72 -15.65 7.29
CA GLY A 77 13.56 -15.45 8.46
C GLY A 77 13.63 -16.68 9.36
N SER A 78 12.49 -17.34 9.60
CA SER A 78 12.38 -18.39 10.63
C SER A 78 12.21 -19.80 10.07
N ALA A 79 11.29 -20.01 9.12
CA ALA A 79 11.05 -21.30 8.48
C ALA A 79 10.38 -21.14 7.12
N ILE A 80 10.53 -22.16 6.27
CA ILE A 80 9.73 -22.34 5.05
C ILE A 80 9.06 -23.70 5.11
N THR A 81 7.74 -23.72 5.02
CA THR A 81 6.96 -24.95 5.05
C THR A 81 6.07 -25.03 3.85
N ASN A 82 6.10 -26.16 3.14
CA ASN A 82 5.20 -26.46 2.06
C ASN A 82 4.31 -27.68 2.36
N THR A 83 3.04 -27.59 1.97
CA THR A 83 2.12 -28.72 1.87
C THR A 83 1.68 -28.87 0.40
N GLY A 84 1.49 -30.11 -0.07
CA GLY A 84 1.00 -30.36 -1.42
C GLY A 84 1.96 -29.92 -2.55
N SER A 85 1.44 -29.88 -3.77
CA SER A 85 2.25 -29.78 -4.99
C SER A 85 2.52 -28.32 -5.39
N SER A 86 3.34 -27.63 -4.60
CA SER A 86 3.78 -26.27 -4.97
C SER A 86 4.86 -26.29 -6.05
N VAL A 87 4.88 -25.26 -6.89
CA VAL A 87 5.91 -25.04 -7.91
C VAL A 87 6.53 -23.66 -7.71
N ILE A 88 7.85 -23.64 -7.45
CA ILE A 88 8.61 -22.43 -7.20
C ILE A 88 9.61 -22.19 -8.33
N THR A 89 9.53 -21.03 -8.97
CA THR A 89 10.42 -20.61 -10.07
C THR A 89 11.24 -19.42 -9.60
N GLY A 90 12.47 -19.68 -9.15
CA GLY A 90 13.38 -18.72 -8.52
C GLY A 90 14.04 -19.32 -7.27
N ASP A 91 14.97 -18.58 -6.67
CA ASP A 91 15.70 -19.05 -5.50
C ASP A 91 14.79 -19.19 -4.28
N ILE A 92 15.11 -20.15 -3.41
CA ILE A 92 14.47 -20.33 -2.10
C ILE A 92 15.52 -20.00 -1.04
N GLY A 93 15.24 -19.05 -0.15
CA GLY A 93 16.20 -18.56 0.84
C GLY A 93 15.68 -18.63 2.26
N LEU A 94 16.49 -19.11 3.19
CA LEU A 94 16.17 -19.09 4.62
C LEU A 94 17.39 -18.67 5.43
N SER A 95 17.25 -17.60 6.21
CA SER A 95 18.27 -17.15 7.17
C SER A 95 17.65 -16.22 8.22
N PRO A 96 18.00 -16.34 9.51
CA PRO A 96 18.92 -17.32 10.12
C PRO A 96 18.27 -18.68 10.42
N GLY A 97 16.98 -18.86 10.12
CA GLY A 97 16.30 -20.14 10.28
C GLY A 97 16.96 -21.29 9.50
N THR A 98 16.65 -22.53 9.89
CA THR A 98 17.26 -23.74 9.29
C THR A 98 16.25 -24.75 8.75
N ALA A 99 14.95 -24.54 8.99
CA ALA A 99 13.90 -25.46 8.61
C ALA A 99 13.24 -25.07 7.28
N ILE A 100 13.62 -25.76 6.20
CA ILE A 100 12.87 -25.80 4.94
C ILE A 100 12.27 -27.20 4.81
N THR A 101 10.94 -27.30 4.73
CA THR A 101 10.22 -28.60 4.72
C THR A 101 9.14 -28.64 3.64
N GLY A 102 8.79 -29.85 3.19
CA GLY A 102 7.73 -30.05 2.19
C GLY A 102 8.19 -29.99 0.73
N PHE A 103 9.49 -30.08 0.46
CA PHE A 103 10.09 -30.21 -0.87
C PHE A 103 10.91 -31.51 -0.92
N PRO A 104 10.35 -32.66 -1.33
CA PRO A 104 9.02 -32.92 -1.93
C PRO A 104 7.84 -32.95 -0.92
N PRO A 105 6.55 -32.87 -1.37
CA PRO A 105 6.08 -32.91 -2.77
C PRO A 105 6.14 -31.56 -3.52
N GLY A 106 6.45 -30.46 -2.84
CA GLY A 106 6.77 -29.21 -3.51
C GLY A 106 8.01 -29.36 -4.39
N ILE A 107 8.05 -28.62 -5.49
CA ILE A 107 9.15 -28.66 -6.45
C ILE A 107 9.67 -27.24 -6.68
N GLN A 108 10.99 -27.09 -6.64
CA GLN A 108 11.68 -25.92 -7.18
C GLN A 108 11.97 -26.18 -8.67
N SER A 109 11.27 -25.48 -9.56
CA SER A 109 11.41 -25.65 -11.01
C SER A 109 12.64 -24.96 -11.58
N SER A 110 13.17 -23.94 -10.89
CA SER A 110 14.41 -23.24 -11.23
C SER A 110 15.00 -22.54 -10.00
N GLY A 111 16.27 -22.15 -10.08
CA GLY A 111 16.99 -21.50 -8.99
C GLY A 111 17.71 -22.48 -8.07
N VAL A 112 18.23 -21.97 -6.97
CA VAL A 112 18.96 -22.70 -5.93
C VAL A 112 18.26 -22.52 -4.58
N THR A 113 18.36 -23.52 -3.70
CA THR A 113 17.93 -23.40 -2.31
C THR A 113 19.13 -23.01 -1.44
N HIS A 114 19.00 -21.90 -0.72
CA HIS A 114 20.01 -21.29 0.14
C HIS A 114 19.54 -21.32 1.60
N THR A 115 20.23 -22.07 2.46
CA THR A 115 19.90 -22.17 3.89
C THR A 115 21.10 -21.73 4.71
N THR A 116 20.96 -20.64 5.46
CA THR A 116 22.00 -20.09 6.36
C THR A 116 23.35 -19.80 5.71
N ASP A 117 23.38 -19.57 4.39
CA ASP A 117 24.59 -19.22 3.66
C ASP A 117 24.71 -17.69 3.42
N ALA A 118 25.82 -17.29 2.78
CA ALA A 118 26.09 -15.88 2.50
C ALA A 118 25.08 -15.24 1.53
N SER A 119 24.49 -16.04 0.63
CA SER A 119 23.48 -15.58 -0.33
C SER A 119 22.16 -15.29 0.39
N ALA A 120 21.66 -16.23 1.21
CA ALA A 120 20.45 -16.03 2.01
C ALA A 120 20.62 -14.89 3.03
N LEU A 121 21.80 -14.77 3.66
CA LEU A 121 22.10 -13.66 4.57
C LEU A 121 22.09 -12.30 3.85
N SER A 122 22.71 -12.22 2.68
CA SER A 122 22.73 -10.99 1.88
C SER A 122 21.34 -10.61 1.39
N ALA A 123 20.56 -11.59 0.94
CA ALA A 123 19.18 -11.39 0.52
C ALA A 123 18.31 -10.87 1.67
N GLN A 124 18.45 -11.39 2.89
CA GLN A 124 17.72 -10.89 4.06
C GLN A 124 18.06 -9.44 4.43
N ARG A 125 19.34 -9.07 4.30
CA ARG A 125 19.79 -7.68 4.51
C ARG A 125 19.20 -6.76 3.45
N ASP A 126 19.26 -7.16 2.19
CA ASP A 126 18.77 -6.33 1.07
C ASP A 126 17.24 -6.24 1.08
N LEU A 127 16.53 -7.31 1.45
CA LEU A 127 15.09 -7.30 1.75
C LEU A 127 14.76 -6.29 2.86
N THR A 128 15.57 -6.25 3.92
CA THR A 128 15.38 -5.26 4.99
C THR A 128 15.54 -3.83 4.48
N ALA A 129 16.54 -3.58 3.64
CA ALA A 129 16.72 -2.26 3.02
C ALA A 129 15.54 -1.88 2.11
N ALA A 130 15.11 -2.80 1.25
CA ALA A 130 13.97 -2.61 0.35
C ALA A 130 12.64 -2.36 1.11
N TYR A 131 12.42 -3.09 2.20
CA TYR A 131 11.27 -2.90 3.08
C TYR A 131 11.25 -1.49 3.69
N ILE A 132 12.41 -1.03 4.20
CA ILE A 132 12.53 0.31 4.81
C ILE A 132 12.35 1.39 3.75
N ASP A 133 12.95 1.22 2.57
CA ASP A 133 12.76 2.12 1.43
C ASP A 133 11.27 2.24 1.07
N ALA A 134 10.60 1.12 0.80
CA ALA A 134 9.19 1.07 0.46
C ALA A 134 8.29 1.70 1.54
N ALA A 135 8.56 1.44 2.83
CA ALA A 135 7.81 2.01 3.95
C ALA A 135 8.01 3.53 4.10
N SER A 136 9.14 4.07 3.61
CA SER A 136 9.47 5.50 3.73
C SER A 136 8.94 6.35 2.57
N ARG A 137 8.40 5.74 1.51
CA ARG A 137 7.99 6.45 0.31
C ARG A 137 6.86 7.45 0.58
N THR A 138 7.07 8.68 0.14
CA THR A 138 6.14 9.80 0.19
C THR A 138 6.32 10.68 -1.06
N PRO A 139 5.31 11.49 -1.45
CA PRO A 139 3.94 11.50 -0.94
C PRO A 139 3.19 10.22 -1.32
N PHE A 140 2.17 9.85 -0.55
CA PHE A 140 1.31 8.68 -0.83
C PHE A 140 -0.17 9.08 -0.85
N THR A 141 -0.98 8.26 -1.52
CA THR A 141 -2.43 8.32 -1.47
C THR A 141 -2.95 7.43 -0.35
N THR A 142 -3.71 7.98 0.59
CA THR A 142 -4.37 7.17 1.61
C THR A 142 -5.50 6.36 0.97
N VAL A 143 -5.51 5.06 1.22
CA VAL A 143 -6.55 4.14 0.74
C VAL A 143 -7.35 3.57 1.91
N SER A 144 -8.62 3.26 1.66
CA SER A 144 -9.42 2.45 2.57
C SER A 144 -8.86 1.03 2.63
N GLY A 145 -9.03 0.35 3.76
CA GLY A 145 -8.46 -0.98 3.98
C GLY A 145 -8.69 -1.98 2.84
N ASP A 146 -9.88 -2.03 2.22
CA ASP A 146 -10.14 -2.90 1.07
C ASP A 146 -9.86 -2.22 -0.28
N LEU A 147 -9.04 -2.86 -1.11
CA LEU A 147 -8.67 -2.42 -2.46
C LEU A 147 -9.54 -3.05 -3.56
N GLY A 148 -10.43 -3.97 -3.19
CA GLY A 148 -11.35 -4.64 -4.09
C GLY A 148 -12.19 -3.70 -4.96
N GLY A 149 -12.25 -3.99 -6.27
CA GLY A 149 -13.04 -3.24 -7.25
C GLY A 149 -12.40 -1.92 -7.70
N SER A 150 -11.24 -1.55 -7.15
CA SER A 150 -10.54 -0.33 -7.54
C SER A 150 -9.66 -0.53 -8.79
N THR A 151 -9.46 0.56 -9.54
CA THR A 151 -8.45 0.66 -10.58
C THR A 151 -7.48 1.76 -10.19
N LEU A 152 -6.22 1.41 -10.02
CA LEU A 152 -5.16 2.29 -9.56
C LEU A 152 -4.14 2.49 -10.67
N VAL A 153 -3.60 3.70 -10.75
CA VAL A 153 -2.47 4.05 -11.63
C VAL A 153 -1.17 4.00 -10.84
N ALA A 154 -0.03 4.22 -11.51
CA ALA A 154 1.26 4.25 -10.83
C ALA A 154 1.27 5.22 -9.65
N GLY A 155 1.83 4.79 -8.51
CA GLY A 155 1.89 5.60 -7.30
C GLY A 155 2.16 4.81 -6.03
N VAL A 156 2.20 5.55 -4.93
CA VAL A 156 2.34 5.02 -3.57
C VAL A 156 0.98 5.10 -2.87
N TYR A 157 0.52 3.98 -2.32
CA TYR A 157 -0.78 3.83 -1.65
C TYR A 157 -0.57 3.34 -0.23
N ALA A 158 -1.13 4.02 0.76
CA ALA A 158 -0.91 3.68 2.16
C ALA A 158 -2.22 3.51 2.95
N SER A 159 -2.24 2.51 3.82
CA SER A 159 -3.21 2.36 4.90
C SER A 159 -2.45 2.30 6.22
N THR A 160 -2.84 3.10 7.21
CA THR A 160 -2.28 3.01 8.58
C THR A 160 -2.71 1.75 9.32
N SER A 161 -3.64 0.99 8.74
CA SER A 161 -4.19 -0.26 9.27
C SER A 161 -3.85 -1.43 8.34
N SER A 162 -4.68 -2.46 8.30
CA SER A 162 -4.53 -3.54 7.34
C SER A 162 -4.94 -3.08 5.93
N LEU A 163 -4.38 -3.75 4.92
CA LEU A 163 -4.92 -3.81 3.57
C LEU A 163 -5.61 -5.16 3.37
N SER A 164 -6.73 -5.16 2.67
CA SER A 164 -7.43 -6.34 2.21
C SER A 164 -7.70 -6.25 0.72
N LEU A 165 -7.91 -7.40 0.10
CA LEU A 165 -8.28 -7.51 -1.30
C LEU A 165 -9.46 -8.46 -1.43
N THR A 166 -10.66 -7.89 -1.58
CA THR A 166 -11.88 -8.64 -1.92
C THR A 166 -12.19 -8.49 -3.41
N GLY A 167 -12.24 -9.60 -4.15
CA GLY A 167 -12.44 -9.52 -5.61
C GLY A 167 -11.19 -9.05 -6.36
N THR A 168 -11.35 -8.15 -7.32
CA THR A 168 -10.26 -7.75 -8.23
C THR A 168 -9.77 -6.33 -7.95
N LEU A 169 -8.45 -6.15 -7.79
CA LEU A 169 -7.76 -4.87 -7.89
C LEU A 169 -7.10 -4.79 -9.26
N THR A 170 -7.33 -3.70 -9.98
CA THR A 170 -6.70 -3.46 -11.29
C THR A 170 -5.59 -2.44 -11.14
N LEU A 171 -4.40 -2.76 -11.64
CA LEU A 171 -3.25 -1.87 -11.74
C LEU A 171 -3.05 -1.50 -13.21
N ASN A 172 -3.26 -0.23 -13.52
CA ASN A 172 -3.26 0.30 -14.87
C ASN A 172 -1.98 1.12 -15.10
N GLY A 173 -1.13 0.64 -16.00
CA GLY A 173 0.14 1.30 -16.33
C GLY A 173 -0.02 2.56 -17.17
N ALA A 174 -1.24 2.93 -17.58
CA ALA A 174 -1.54 4.09 -18.44
C ALA A 174 -0.70 4.15 -19.73
N GLY A 175 -0.34 2.99 -20.29
CA GLY A 175 0.51 2.86 -21.47
C GLY A 175 2.02 2.89 -21.17
N ASN A 176 2.41 2.97 -19.89
CA ASN A 176 3.81 3.02 -19.45
C ASN A 176 4.23 1.71 -18.76
N ALA A 177 5.21 1.03 -19.36
CA ALA A 177 5.81 -0.21 -18.87
C ALA A 177 6.59 -0.04 -17.55
N ASP A 178 7.08 1.17 -17.28
CA ASP A 178 7.84 1.51 -16.07
C ASP A 178 6.94 2.02 -14.92
N SER A 179 5.62 1.79 -15.03
CA SER A 179 4.66 2.15 -14.00
C SER A 179 4.91 1.36 -12.71
N ILE A 180 5.17 2.09 -11.63
CA ILE A 180 5.50 1.52 -10.32
C ILE A 180 4.35 1.70 -9.34
N PHE A 181 4.02 0.63 -8.63
CA PHE A 181 2.95 0.57 -7.64
C PHE A 181 3.54 0.12 -6.31
N ILE A 182 3.43 0.95 -5.28
CA ILE A 182 3.92 0.65 -3.93
C ILE A 182 2.75 0.70 -2.96
N PHE A 183 2.47 -0.40 -2.29
CA PHE A 183 1.44 -0.52 -1.27
C PHE A 183 2.07 -0.62 0.11
N GLN A 184 1.68 0.28 1.02
CA GLN A 184 2.12 0.31 2.41
C GLN A 184 0.93 -0.09 3.30
N ALA A 185 1.01 -1.26 3.92
CA ALA A 185 0.07 -1.68 4.96
C ALA A 185 0.70 -1.48 6.34
N GLY A 186 0.09 -0.67 7.19
CA GLY A 186 0.53 -0.46 8.58
C GLY A 186 0.43 -1.72 9.43
N SER A 187 -0.46 -2.65 9.08
CA SER A 187 -0.57 -3.97 9.70
C SER A 187 -0.55 -5.09 8.64
N SER A 188 -1.63 -5.86 8.50
CA SER A 188 -1.66 -7.07 7.68
C SER A 188 -2.07 -6.80 6.23
N LEU A 189 -1.70 -7.71 5.32
CA LEU A 189 -2.25 -7.80 3.98
C LEU A 189 -3.11 -9.07 3.87
N LEU A 190 -4.39 -8.94 3.55
CA LEU A 190 -5.34 -10.06 3.49
C LEU A 190 -5.97 -10.18 2.10
N GLY A 191 -5.54 -11.15 1.31
CA GLY A 191 -6.23 -11.53 0.07
C GLY A 191 -7.38 -12.48 0.37
N ALA A 192 -8.61 -12.14 -0.02
CA ALA A 192 -9.73 -13.07 0.08
C ALA A 192 -9.56 -14.28 -0.86
N THR A 193 -10.33 -15.34 -0.64
CA THR A 193 -10.42 -16.46 -1.60
C THR A 193 -10.80 -15.94 -2.99
N SER A 194 -10.11 -16.44 -4.02
CA SER A 194 -10.30 -16.05 -5.42
C SER A 194 -10.08 -14.56 -5.72
N SER A 195 -9.46 -13.80 -4.81
CA SER A 195 -9.06 -12.42 -5.06
C SER A 195 -7.95 -12.33 -6.12
N ARG A 196 -7.89 -11.20 -6.84
CA ARG A 196 -6.99 -11.04 -7.99
C ARG A 196 -6.38 -9.65 -8.04
N VAL A 197 -5.10 -9.59 -8.39
CA VAL A 197 -4.45 -8.37 -8.87
C VAL A 197 -4.31 -8.51 -10.39
N LEU A 198 -5.02 -7.67 -11.13
CA LEU A 198 -5.00 -7.62 -12.59
C LEU A 198 -4.05 -6.51 -13.04
N LEU A 199 -3.14 -6.82 -13.96
CA LEU A 199 -2.27 -5.83 -14.59
C LEU A 199 -2.82 -5.50 -15.98
N GLU A 200 -2.93 -4.22 -16.30
CA GLU A 200 -3.36 -3.77 -17.62
C GLU A 200 -2.55 -2.56 -18.12
N ASN A 201 -2.67 -2.29 -19.42
CA ASN A 201 -2.13 -1.09 -20.06
C ASN A 201 -0.66 -0.82 -19.71
N GLY A 202 0.18 -1.86 -19.77
CA GLY A 202 1.63 -1.78 -19.53
C GLY A 202 2.07 -2.00 -18.08
N ALA A 203 1.17 -2.15 -17.10
CA ALA A 203 1.60 -2.50 -15.75
C ALA A 203 2.33 -3.86 -15.73
N GLN A 204 3.42 -3.94 -14.96
CA GLN A 204 4.27 -5.14 -14.88
C GLN A 204 4.45 -5.59 -13.43
N ALA A 205 4.38 -6.90 -13.17
CA ALA A 205 4.43 -7.46 -11.82
C ALA A 205 5.74 -7.11 -11.09
N CYS A 206 6.86 -7.06 -11.80
CA CYS A 206 8.15 -6.69 -11.24
C CYS A 206 8.24 -5.23 -10.75
N HIS A 207 7.26 -4.39 -11.07
CA HIS A 207 7.12 -3.00 -10.60
C HIS A 207 6.01 -2.84 -9.56
N VAL A 208 5.52 -3.94 -8.98
CA VAL A 208 4.50 -3.93 -7.92
C VAL A 208 5.13 -4.41 -6.60
N PHE A 209 4.99 -3.62 -5.55
CA PHE A 209 5.60 -3.86 -4.25
C PHE A 209 4.58 -3.73 -3.12
N TRP A 210 4.59 -4.69 -2.20
CA TRP A 210 3.70 -4.73 -1.05
C TRP A 210 4.54 -4.75 0.22
N GLN A 211 4.68 -3.59 0.87
CA GLN A 211 5.28 -3.49 2.19
C GLN A 211 4.19 -3.75 3.25
N VAL A 212 4.39 -4.75 4.10
CA VAL A 212 3.39 -5.21 5.08
C VAL A 212 3.95 -5.15 6.49
N GLY A 213 3.34 -4.31 7.34
CA GLY A 213 3.77 -4.01 8.70
C GLY A 213 3.71 -5.19 9.67
N SER A 214 2.90 -6.20 9.36
CA SER A 214 2.87 -7.48 10.07
C SER A 214 3.00 -8.65 9.08
N SER A 215 1.94 -9.42 8.92
CA SER A 215 1.91 -10.63 8.08
C SER A 215 0.99 -10.45 6.86
N ALA A 216 1.30 -11.18 5.80
CA ALA A 216 0.42 -11.33 4.64
C ALA A 216 -0.24 -12.71 4.62
N THR A 217 -1.51 -12.77 4.23
CA THR A 217 -2.23 -14.03 4.02
C THR A 217 -3.02 -13.93 2.73
N LEU A 218 -2.74 -14.82 1.78
CA LEU A 218 -3.51 -14.92 0.54
C LEU A 218 -4.46 -16.10 0.64
N GLY A 219 -5.74 -15.83 0.40
CA GLY A 219 -6.81 -16.82 0.39
C GLY A 219 -6.65 -17.84 -0.73
N THR A 220 -7.41 -18.93 -0.63
CA THR A 220 -7.37 -20.03 -1.60
C THR A 220 -7.62 -19.54 -3.02
N THR A 221 -6.89 -20.11 -3.98
CA THR A 221 -7.03 -19.82 -5.42
C THR A 221 -6.98 -18.34 -5.81
N SER A 222 -6.35 -17.48 -4.99
CA SER A 222 -6.09 -16.09 -5.32
C SER A 222 -4.94 -15.95 -6.34
N SER A 223 -4.90 -14.84 -7.07
CA SER A 223 -3.87 -14.55 -8.06
C SER A 223 -3.25 -13.19 -7.78
N PHE A 224 -2.03 -13.17 -7.28
CA PHE A 224 -1.33 -11.96 -6.85
C PHE A 224 -0.19 -11.59 -7.80
N GLN A 225 0.12 -10.29 -7.85
CA GLN A 225 1.17 -9.72 -8.68
C GLN A 225 2.11 -8.89 -7.80
N GLY A 226 3.42 -9.08 -7.97
CA GLY A 226 4.43 -8.28 -7.30
C GLY A 226 5.06 -8.90 -6.07
N SER A 227 5.98 -8.15 -5.47
CA SER A 227 6.84 -8.60 -4.38
C SER A 227 6.22 -8.27 -3.03
N ILE A 228 5.84 -9.30 -2.28
CA ILE A 228 5.34 -9.16 -0.90
C ILE A 228 6.53 -9.14 0.04
N MET A 229 6.71 -8.02 0.75
CA MET A 229 7.73 -7.80 1.77
C MET A 229 7.05 -7.65 3.12
N ALA A 230 6.86 -8.77 3.82
CA ALA A 230 6.24 -8.80 5.15
C ALA A 230 7.27 -8.67 6.26
N LEU A 231 6.93 -7.91 7.30
CA LEU A 231 7.76 -7.84 8.51
C LEU A 231 7.83 -9.22 9.18
N THR A 232 6.67 -9.84 9.37
CA THR A 232 6.55 -11.13 10.07
C THR A 232 6.47 -12.30 9.11
N SER A 233 5.28 -12.79 8.78
CA SER A 233 5.13 -14.03 8.00
C SER A 233 4.31 -13.82 6.74
N VAL A 234 4.47 -14.71 5.77
CA VAL A 234 3.57 -14.79 4.61
C VAL A 234 2.96 -16.19 4.54
N THR A 235 1.65 -16.26 4.39
CA THR A 235 0.91 -17.51 4.21
C THR A 235 0.16 -17.48 2.88
N LEU A 236 0.42 -18.47 2.04
CA LEU A 236 -0.34 -18.73 0.83
C LEU A 236 -1.22 -19.95 1.09
N ASN A 237 -2.54 -19.75 1.13
CA ASN A 237 -3.48 -20.87 1.26
C ASN A 237 -3.57 -21.64 -0.07
N THR A 238 -4.21 -22.81 -0.02
CA THR A 238 -4.28 -23.79 -1.11
C THR A 238 -4.52 -23.16 -2.47
N GLY A 239 -3.58 -23.37 -3.40
CA GLY A 239 -3.75 -22.98 -4.81
C GLY A 239 -3.64 -21.48 -5.09
N ALA A 240 -3.31 -20.64 -4.11
CA ALA A 240 -2.93 -19.25 -4.38
C ALA A 240 -1.70 -19.19 -5.30
N GLN A 241 -1.66 -18.21 -6.20
CA GLN A 241 -0.61 -18.02 -7.18
C GLN A 241 -0.02 -16.61 -7.05
N VAL A 242 1.30 -16.50 -7.15
CA VAL A 242 2.04 -15.24 -7.07
C VAL A 242 2.99 -15.16 -8.26
N ASN A 243 2.73 -14.23 -9.17
CA ASN A 243 3.71 -13.78 -10.14
C ASN A 243 4.44 -12.58 -9.52
N GLY A 244 5.55 -12.87 -8.85
CA GLY A 244 6.08 -12.01 -7.81
C GLY A 244 7.05 -12.75 -6.89
N GLN A 245 7.20 -12.21 -5.69
CA GLN A 245 8.09 -12.76 -4.66
C GLN A 245 7.36 -12.80 -3.31
N VAL A 246 7.69 -13.79 -2.50
CA VAL A 246 7.11 -14.02 -1.18
C VAL A 246 8.21 -13.92 -0.13
N LEU A 247 8.36 -12.72 0.45
CA LEU A 247 9.53 -12.35 1.25
C LEU A 247 9.09 -12.00 2.68
N ALA A 248 9.53 -12.81 3.65
CA ALA A 248 9.27 -12.63 5.08
C ALA A 248 10.58 -12.30 5.81
N ARG A 249 10.62 -11.13 6.47
CA ARG A 249 11.85 -10.66 7.12
C ARG A 249 12.23 -11.47 8.37
N ASN A 250 11.31 -11.62 9.32
CA ASN A 250 11.62 -12.25 10.61
C ASN A 250 10.79 -13.51 10.92
N GLY A 251 9.75 -13.78 10.14
CA GLY A 251 8.88 -14.93 10.32
C GLY A 251 8.98 -15.93 9.18
N ALA A 252 7.92 -16.73 9.03
CA ALA A 252 7.90 -17.89 8.17
C ALA A 252 7.20 -17.61 6.84
N VAL A 253 7.52 -18.41 5.84
CA VAL A 253 6.68 -18.56 4.64
C VAL A 253 6.01 -19.93 4.69
N THR A 254 4.68 -19.94 4.59
CA THR A 254 3.87 -21.17 4.55
C THR A 254 3.15 -21.26 3.21
N LEU A 255 3.29 -22.40 2.55
CA LEU A 255 2.76 -22.70 1.22
C LEU A 255 1.86 -23.94 1.28
N ASP A 256 0.81 -23.94 0.46
CA ASP A 256 -0.04 -25.09 0.16
C ASP A 256 -0.40 -25.12 -1.34
N SER A 257 0.20 -26.05 -2.08
CA SER A 257 -0.09 -26.29 -3.50
C SER A 257 -0.10 -25.01 -4.36
N ASN A 258 0.88 -24.14 -4.14
CA ASN A 258 0.96 -22.80 -4.73
C ASN A 258 1.89 -22.74 -5.94
N VAL A 259 1.72 -21.71 -6.77
CA VAL A 259 2.70 -21.35 -7.80
C VAL A 259 3.31 -20.00 -7.44
N VAL A 260 4.64 -19.94 -7.32
CA VAL A 260 5.37 -18.68 -7.10
C VAL A 260 6.43 -18.54 -8.18
N THR A 261 6.39 -17.45 -8.94
CA THR A 261 7.33 -17.22 -10.05
C THR A 261 7.89 -15.80 -9.97
N VAL A 262 9.22 -15.68 -9.90
CA VAL A 262 9.89 -14.38 -9.98
C VAL A 262 9.58 -13.73 -11.34
N PRO A 263 9.03 -12.51 -11.37
CA PRO A 263 8.60 -11.88 -12.60
C PRO A 263 9.79 -11.33 -13.38
N THR A 264 9.78 -11.48 -14.70
CA THR A 264 10.69 -10.79 -15.62
C THR A 264 10.00 -9.54 -16.18
N CYS A 265 10.62 -8.37 -16.08
CA CYS A 265 10.11 -7.17 -16.76
C CYS A 265 10.46 -7.22 -18.24
N ALA A 266 9.53 -6.83 -19.11
CA ALA A 266 9.85 -6.34 -20.43
C ALA A 266 10.58 -4.99 -20.30
N ALA A 267 11.68 -4.83 -21.05
CA ALA A 267 12.34 -3.55 -21.18
C ALA A 267 11.42 -2.55 -21.90
N ALA A 268 11.39 -1.30 -21.45
CA ALA A 268 10.63 -0.25 -22.11
C ALA A 268 11.08 -0.10 -23.57
N ILE A 269 10.13 -0.10 -24.50
CA ILE A 269 10.41 0.27 -25.89
C ILE A 269 10.69 1.78 -25.94
N VAL A 270 11.95 2.16 -26.13
CA VAL A 270 12.30 3.57 -26.40
C VAL A 270 11.74 3.92 -27.77
N SER A 271 10.64 4.64 -27.80
CA SER A 271 10.15 5.23 -29.05
C SER A 271 11.09 6.39 -29.40
N THR A 272 12.02 6.17 -30.31
CA THR A 272 12.80 7.27 -30.90
C THR A 272 11.85 8.14 -31.71
N THR A 273 11.43 9.26 -31.15
CA THR A 273 10.85 10.35 -31.93
C THR A 273 11.95 10.95 -32.80
N THR A 274 12.02 10.53 -34.05
CA THR A 274 12.79 11.20 -35.09
C THR A 274 12.17 12.58 -35.33
N SER A 275 12.81 13.63 -34.81
CA SER A 275 12.50 15.00 -35.19
C SER A 275 12.93 15.20 -36.65
N THR A 276 11.97 15.38 -37.56
CA THR A 276 12.19 15.84 -38.94
C THR A 276 12.07 17.35 -39.02
#